data_AF-A0A822E488-F1
#
_entry.id   AF-A0A822E488-F1
#
_cell.length_a   1.000
_cell.length_b   1.000
_cell.length_c   1.000
_cell.angle_alpha   90.00
_cell.angle_beta   90.00
_cell.angle_gamma   90.00
#
_symmetry.space_group_name_H-M   'P 1'
#
loop_
_entity.id
_entity.type
_entity.pdbx_description
1 polymer ?
#
loop_
_entity_poly.entity_id
_entity_poly.type
_entity_poly.pdbx_seq_one_letter_code
_entity_poly.pdbx_strand_id
1 'polypeptide(L)'
;NSSVYFDTIKFHKQHSYAKLEPDRMGDIAALSEGEGALTTASTTSKEKRNECDFVLWKKSKIGEPVWPSPWGLGRPGWHIECSVMASTILGKNPFAE
;
A
#
# COMPACT_ATOMS: atom_id res chain seq x y z
N ASN A 1 8.95 -11.41 -7.75
CA ASN A 1 7.91 -11.29 -6.70
C ASN A 1 6.61 -10.84 -7.34
N SER A 2 5.47 -11.39 -6.93
CA SER A 2 4.14 -11.06 -7.49
C SER A 2 3.39 -9.97 -6.70
N SER A 3 4.06 -9.37 -5.73
CA SER A 3 3.56 -8.24 -4.95
C SER A 3 3.84 -6.91 -5.67
N VAL A 4 2.97 -5.92 -5.44
CA VAL A 4 3.06 -4.56 -5.97
C VAL A 4 3.07 -3.57 -4.80
N TYR A 5 4.02 -2.64 -4.82
CA TYR A 5 4.24 -1.65 -3.76
C TYR A 5 4.08 -0.24 -4.31
N PHE A 6 3.60 0.67 -3.47
CA PHE A 6 3.54 2.10 -3.74
C PHE A 6 4.89 2.76 -3.39
N ASP A 7 5.50 3.43 -4.37
CA ASP A 7 6.79 4.10 -4.22
C ASP A 7 6.60 5.49 -3.60
N THR A 8 6.79 5.55 -2.30
CA THR A 8 6.53 6.78 -1.50
C THR A 8 7.52 7.89 -1.80
N ILE A 9 8.79 7.54 -2.06
CA ILE A 9 9.84 8.51 -2.39
C ILE A 9 9.58 9.12 -3.77
N LYS A 10 9.19 8.32 -4.76
CA LYS A 10 8.83 8.82 -6.08
C LYS A 10 7.61 9.75 -6.01
N PHE A 11 6.59 9.38 -5.23
CA PHE A 11 5.41 10.22 -5.05
C PHE A 11 5.76 11.53 -4.35
N HIS A 12 6.60 11.49 -3.31
CA HIS A 12 7.01 12.69 -2.56
C HIS A 12 7.77 13.72 -3.43
N LYS A 13 8.45 13.30 -4.50
CA LYS A 13 9.14 14.22 -5.43
C LYS A 13 8.18 15.11 -6.23
N GLN A 14 6.95 14.67 -6.43
CA GLN A 14 5.94 15.37 -7.25
C GLN A 14 4.75 15.84 -6.42
N HIS A 15 4.54 15.28 -5.23
CA HIS A 15 3.40 15.53 -4.36
C HIS A 15 3.83 15.58 -2.89
N SER A 16 3.05 16.21 -2.02
CA SER A 16 3.32 16.20 -0.58
C SER A 16 2.80 14.91 0.09
N TYR A 17 3.63 13.87 0.13
CA TYR A 17 3.34 12.67 0.93
C TYR A 17 3.35 12.97 2.43
N ALA A 18 2.47 12.31 3.20
CA ALA A 18 2.21 12.56 4.63
C ALA A 18 1.62 13.96 4.95
N LYS A 19 0.94 14.62 4.00
CA LYS A 19 0.32 15.95 4.20
C LYS A 19 -0.65 16.04 5.39
N LEU A 20 -1.36 14.96 5.71
CA LEU A 20 -2.33 14.93 6.81
C LEU A 20 -1.68 14.77 8.19
N GLU A 21 -0.51 14.14 8.25
CA GLU A 21 0.24 13.94 9.49
C GLU A 21 1.75 14.04 9.19
N PRO A 22 2.28 15.27 9.03
CA PRO A 22 3.65 15.48 8.56
C PRO A 22 4.71 14.84 9.47
N ASP A 23 4.44 14.80 10.78
CA ASP A 23 5.35 14.25 11.79
C ASP A 23 5.54 12.73 11.66
N ARG A 24 4.67 12.03 10.92
CA ARG A 24 4.78 10.58 10.65
C ARG A 24 5.64 10.25 9.45
N MET A 25 6.17 11.25 8.76
CA MET A 25 7.04 11.01 7.62
C MET A 25 8.30 10.27 8.06
N GLY A 26 8.46 9.02 7.62
CA GLY A 26 9.58 8.17 8.02
C GLY A 26 9.39 7.41 9.34
N ASP A 27 8.21 7.47 9.96
CA ASP A 27 7.85 6.62 11.11
C ASP A 27 7.58 5.19 10.63
N ILE A 28 8.65 4.38 10.61
CA ILE A 28 8.62 2.99 10.12
C ILE A 28 7.64 2.13 10.94
N ALA A 29 7.44 2.43 12.23
CA ALA A 29 6.54 1.66 13.09
C ALA A 29 5.09 1.87 12.68
N ALA A 30 4.67 3.13 12.51
CA ALA A 30 3.34 3.47 12.03
C ALA A 30 3.08 2.91 10.61
N LEU A 31 4.08 2.95 9.74
CA LEU A 31 3.98 2.43 8.37
C LEU A 31 3.90 0.90 8.33
N SER A 32 4.51 0.20 9.29
CA SER A 32 4.41 -1.25 9.41
C SER A 32 3.01 -1.71 9.84
N GLU A 33 2.28 -0.90 10.60
CA GLU A 33 0.90 -1.19 11.00
C GLU A 33 -0.06 -1.14 9.79
N GLY A 34 0.21 -0.22 8.86
CA GLY A 34 -0.56 -0.03 7.63
C GLY A 34 -0.53 -1.20 6.64
N GLU A 35 0.38 -2.16 6.82
CA GLU A 35 0.42 -3.37 5.98
C GLU A 35 -0.69 -4.39 6.33
N GLY A 36 -1.29 -4.28 7.51
CA GLY A 36 -2.38 -5.13 7.99
C GLY A 36 -1.93 -6.42 8.67
N ALA A 37 -2.81 -7.03 9.48
CA ALA A 37 -2.44 -8.16 10.36
C ALA A 37 -1.92 -9.43 9.65
N LEU A 38 -2.23 -9.59 8.35
CA LEU A 38 -1.81 -10.76 7.56
C LEU A 38 -0.39 -10.62 7.00
N THR A 39 0.30 -9.50 7.25
CA THR A 39 1.65 -9.27 6.76
C THR A 39 2.69 -9.50 7.84
N THR A 40 3.58 -10.47 7.61
CA THR A 40 4.72 -10.75 8.49
C THR A 40 5.94 -9.93 8.06
N ALA A 41 6.58 -9.21 8.99
CA ALA A 41 7.74 -8.34 8.75
C ALA A 41 8.87 -9.03 7.96
N SER A 42 9.08 -10.33 8.17
CA SER A 42 10.12 -11.11 7.47
C SER A 42 9.93 -11.24 5.96
N THR A 43 8.73 -11.01 5.41
CA THR A 43 8.45 -11.17 3.97
C THR A 43 8.52 -9.86 3.19
N THR A 44 8.47 -8.70 3.85
CA THR A 44 8.30 -7.41 3.17
C THR A 44 9.59 -6.61 3.03
N SER A 45 10.55 -6.75 3.94
CA SER A 45 11.77 -5.92 3.96
C SER A 45 12.68 -6.09 2.73
N LYS A 46 12.63 -7.25 2.06
CA LYS A 46 13.46 -7.52 0.85
C LYS A 46 12.76 -7.17 -0.47
N GLU A 47 11.45 -6.91 -0.44
CA GLU A 47 10.66 -6.66 -1.67
C GLU A 47 10.49 -5.17 -1.95
N LYS A 48 10.49 -4.36 -0.89
CA LYS A 48 10.36 -2.91 -0.97
C LYS A 48 11.66 -2.27 -1.44
N ARG A 49 11.54 -1.13 -2.14
CA ARG A 49 12.70 -0.29 -2.45
C ARG A 49 13.04 0.62 -1.28
N ASN A 50 12.02 1.12 -0.58
CA ASN A 50 12.16 1.93 0.62
C ASN A 50 11.32 1.33 1.75
N GLU A 51 11.76 1.49 3.00
CA GLU A 51 11.03 0.97 4.17
C GLU A 51 9.63 1.57 4.30
N CYS A 52 9.46 2.79 3.81
CA CYS A 52 8.19 3.52 3.80
C CYS A 52 7.20 3.06 2.72
N ASP A 53 7.63 2.26 1.74
CA ASP A 53 6.74 1.78 0.69
C ASP A 53 5.70 0.84 1.29
N PHE A 54 4.43 0.99 0.89
CA PHE A 54 3.35 0.13 1.37
C PHE A 54 2.78 -0.71 0.23
N VAL A 55 2.14 -1.82 0.57
CA VAL A 55 1.65 -2.78 -0.42
C VAL A 55 0.32 -2.33 -1.03
N LEU A 56 0.23 -2.38 -2.36
CA LEU A 56 -1.02 -2.21 -3.10
C LEU A 56 -1.64 -3.57 -3.44
N TRP A 57 -0.80 -4.53 -3.79
CA TRP A 57 -1.20 -5.90 -4.07
C TRP A 57 -0.22 -6.86 -3.45
N LYS A 58 -0.68 -7.81 -2.64
CA LYS A 58 0.18 -8.78 -1.98
C LYS A 58 -0.06 -10.18 -2.52
N LYS A 59 1.02 -10.89 -2.86
CA LYS A 59 0.93 -12.31 -3.18
C LYS A 59 0.35 -13.08 -1.97
N SER A 60 -0.71 -13.84 -2.20
CA SER A 60 -1.34 -14.63 -1.13
C SER A 60 -0.52 -15.87 -0.79
N LYS A 61 -0.44 -16.17 0.49
CA LYS A 61 0.12 -17.42 1.02
C LYS A 61 -0.96 -18.52 0.96
N ILE A 62 -0.53 -19.77 1.12
CA ILE A 62 -1.44 -20.91 1.19
C ILE A 62 -2.38 -20.71 2.40
N GLY A 63 -3.68 -20.85 2.17
CA GLY A 63 -4.71 -20.68 3.20
C GLY A 63 -5.22 -19.24 3.38
N GLU A 64 -4.64 -18.25 2.69
CA GLU A 64 -5.18 -16.89 2.66
C GLU A 64 -6.18 -16.72 1.48
N PRO A 65 -7.13 -15.77 1.59
CA PRO A 65 -7.98 -15.38 0.46
C PRO A 65 -7.17 -14.97 -0.77
N VAL A 66 -7.66 -15.31 -1.97
CA VAL A 66 -6.91 -15.16 -3.22
C VAL A 66 -7.80 -14.77 -4.39
N TRP A 67 -7.33 -13.83 -5.19
CA TRP A 67 -7.95 -13.36 -6.42
C TRP A 67 -6.93 -13.29 -7.57
N PRO A 68 -7.36 -13.51 -8.82
CA PRO A 68 -6.50 -13.31 -9.99
C PRO A 68 -6.27 -11.82 -10.28
N SER A 69 -5.07 -11.48 -10.74
CA SER A 69 -4.69 -10.14 -11.21
C SER A 69 -3.61 -10.22 -12.29
N PRO A 70 -3.29 -9.11 -13.01
CA PRO A 70 -2.16 -9.06 -13.94
C PRO A 70 -0.80 -9.39 -13.30
N TRP A 71 -0.67 -9.26 -11.98
CA TRP A 71 0.55 -9.55 -11.23
C TRP A 71 0.55 -10.95 -10.61
N GLY A 72 -0.50 -11.74 -10.85
CA GLY A 72 -0.69 -13.09 -10.33
C GLY A 72 -1.68 -13.15 -9.16
N LEU A 73 -1.75 -14.33 -8.56
CA LEU A 73 -2.67 -14.65 -7.46
C LEU A 73 -2.28 -13.88 -6.18
N GLY A 74 -3.23 -13.13 -5.63
CA GLY A 74 -2.98 -12.30 -4.45
C GLY A 74 -4.23 -11.69 -3.85
N ARG A 75 -4.02 -10.65 -3.04
CA ARG A 75 -5.05 -9.87 -2.37
C ARG A 75 -4.70 -8.39 -2.38
N PRO A 76 -5.70 -7.49 -2.30
CA PRO A 76 -5.43 -6.06 -2.13
C PRO A 76 -4.69 -5.79 -0.80
N GLY A 77 -3.90 -4.71 -0.80
CA GLY A 77 -3.41 -4.10 0.43
C GLY A 77 -4.50 -3.26 1.09
N TRP A 78 -4.43 -3.11 2.41
CA TRP A 78 -5.49 -2.44 3.18
C TRP A 78 -5.82 -1.02 2.67
N HIS A 79 -4.81 -0.16 2.44
CA HIS A 79 -5.06 1.22 2.03
C HIS A 79 -5.59 1.41 0.60
N ILE A 80 -5.37 0.44 -0.31
CA ILE A 80 -5.91 0.57 -1.68
C ILE A 80 -7.41 0.26 -1.71
N GLU A 81 -7.91 -0.57 -0.78
CA GLU A 81 -9.34 -0.92 -0.70
C GLU A 81 -10.20 0.33 -0.47
N CYS A 82 -9.90 1.12 0.56
CA CYS A 82 -10.66 2.32 0.88
C CYS A 82 -10.56 3.37 -0.23
N SER A 83 -9.38 3.55 -0.83
CA SER A 83 -9.14 4.50 -1.92
C SER A 83 -10.01 4.19 -3.14
N VAL A 84 -10.09 2.91 -3.54
CA VAL A 84 -10.88 2.47 -4.69
C VAL A 84 -12.37 2.50 -4.37
N MET A 85 -12.80 1.97 -3.22
CA MET A 85 -14.21 1.95 -2.83
C MET A 85 -14.79 3.36 -2.73
N ALA A 86 -14.09 4.27 -2.03
CA ALA A 86 -14.55 5.64 -1.87
C ALA A 86 -14.65 6.37 -3.21
N SER A 87 -13.63 6.27 -4.06
CA SER A 87 -13.63 6.93 -5.38
C SER A 87 -14.69 6.36 -6.33
N THR A 88 -15.00 5.07 -6.21
CA THR A 88 -16.01 4.40 -7.06
C THR A 88 -17.42 4.79 -6.65
N ILE A 89 -17.69 4.87 -5.34
CA ILE A 89 -19.03 5.14 -4.79
C ILE A 89 -19.32 6.64 -4.77
N LEU A 90 -18.37 7.46 -4.32
CA LEU A 90 -18.55 8.90 -4.11
C LEU A 90 -18.04 9.74 -5.28
N GLY A 91 -17.40 9.12 -6.27
CA GLY A 91 -16.71 9.82 -7.35
C GLY A 91 -15.31 10.28 -6.95
N LYS A 92 -14.55 10.76 -7.95
CA LYS A 92 -13.22 11.31 -7.73
C LYS A 92 -13.33 12.67 -7.06
N ASN A 93 -12.43 12.95 -6.12
CA ASN A 93 -12.34 14.27 -5.50
C ASN A 93 -12.05 15.32 -6.59
N PRO A 94 -12.95 16.31 -6.79
CA PRO A 94 -12.75 17.36 -7.81
C PRO A 94 -11.62 18.33 -7.45
N PHE A 95 -11.09 18.28 -6.22
CA PHE A 95 -10.03 19.14 -5.71
C PHE A 95 -8.70 18.39 -5.49
N ALA A 96 -8.58 17.14 -5.95
CA ALA A 96 -7.33 16.39 -5.89
C ALA A 96 -6.44 16.77 -7.09
N GLU A 97 -5.55 17.75 -6.88
CA GLU A 97 -4.36 18.02 -7.71
C GLU A 97 -3.09 17.86 -6.87
#